data_AF-A0A8T4KP67-F1
#
_entry.id   AF-A0A8T4KP67-F1
#
_cell.length_a   1.000
_cell.length_b   1.000
_cell.length_c   1.000
_cell.angle_alpha   90.00
_cell.angle_beta   90.00
_cell.angle_gamma   90.00
#
_symmetry.space_group_name_H-M   'P 1'
#
loop_
_entity.id
_entity.type
_entity.pdbx_description
1 polymer ?
#
loop_
_entity_poly.entity_id
_entity_poly.type
_entity_poly.pdbx_seq_one_letter_code
_entity_poly.pdbx_strand_id
1 'polypeptide(L)'
;MERVRMLTQQGMSDKDVIRQLKSEGYSYDEIEKGMLNAVKDGVDQTSLPMMQQQPQIRRPQPVTNLPTWDEVYEQPQSQEEQEQFAFTEEEPTSDISPELAIEELVEGVVNEKWEKLETRLDNTEKNLHRLMVMTKKISEKEPTGSVTETGHSEDIQSLYAKVEDLEARVGGLEKAFKQFLPTLTRNIESLSAMIHEMKRERASV
;
A
#
# COMPACT_ATOMS: atom_id res chain seq x y z
N MET A 1 13.91 8.71 -1.80
CA MET A 1 12.82 9.70 -1.62
C MET A 1 13.14 11.08 -2.21
N GLU A 2 14.39 11.54 -2.19
CA GLU A 2 14.83 12.80 -2.83
C GLU A 2 14.73 12.78 -4.37
N ARG A 3 14.77 11.58 -4.98
CA ARG A 3 14.67 11.37 -6.42
C ARG A 3 13.32 11.76 -7.03
N VAL A 4 12.21 11.41 -6.37
CA VAL A 4 10.85 11.82 -6.78
C VAL A 4 10.78 13.35 -6.87
N ARG A 5 11.30 14.03 -5.84
CA ARG A 5 11.31 15.49 -5.75
C ARG A 5 12.10 16.13 -6.89
N MET A 6 13.27 15.60 -7.27
CA MET A 6 14.05 16.10 -8.40
C MET A 6 13.28 15.97 -9.73
N LEU A 7 12.64 14.82 -9.96
CA LEU A 7 11.92 14.58 -11.22
C LEU A 7 10.66 15.44 -11.32
N THR A 8 9.93 15.62 -10.21
CA THR A 8 8.79 16.55 -10.13
C THR A 8 9.23 18.00 -10.30
N GLN A 9 10.38 18.42 -9.73
CA GLN A 9 10.93 19.76 -9.94
C GLN A 9 11.44 20.00 -11.35
N GLN A 10 11.82 18.96 -12.08
CA GLN A 10 12.12 19.01 -13.52
C GLN A 10 10.85 19.14 -14.38
N GLY A 11 9.66 19.17 -13.78
CA GLY A 11 8.39 19.31 -14.48
C GLY A 11 7.92 18.03 -15.17
N MET A 12 8.49 16.87 -14.83
CA MET A 12 7.97 15.60 -15.32
C MET A 12 6.60 15.32 -14.73
N SER A 13 5.72 14.74 -15.55
CA SER A 13 4.42 14.29 -15.08
C SER A 13 4.62 13.16 -14.05
N ASP A 14 3.76 13.11 -13.04
CA ASP A 14 3.79 12.08 -12.00
C ASP A 14 3.83 10.66 -12.60
N LYS A 15 3.20 10.46 -13.77
CA LYS A 15 3.22 9.20 -14.53
C LYS A 15 4.62 8.84 -15.04
N ASP A 16 5.38 9.82 -15.52
CA ASP A 16 6.75 9.61 -16.00
C ASP A 16 7.70 9.37 -14.84
N VAL A 17 7.48 10.08 -13.72
CA VAL A 17 8.22 9.86 -12.46
C VAL A 17 8.03 8.43 -11.97
N ILE A 18 6.79 7.92 -11.95
CA ILE A 18 6.49 6.54 -11.52
C ILE A 18 7.13 5.51 -12.47
N ARG A 19 7.00 5.70 -13.79
CA ARG A 19 7.60 4.78 -14.78
C ARG A 19 9.13 4.74 -14.66
N GLN A 20 9.75 5.90 -14.52
CA GLN A 20 11.20 6.00 -14.39
C GLN A 20 11.68 5.36 -13.09
N LEU A 21 11.03 5.64 -11.95
CA LEU A 21 11.40 5.03 -10.67
C LEU A 21 11.15 3.52 -10.63
N LYS A 22 10.09 3.04 -11.28
CA LYS A 22 9.86 1.61 -11.44
C LYS A 22 10.94 0.95 -12.29
N SER A 23 11.43 1.63 -13.35
CA SER A 23 12.55 1.15 -14.17
C SER A 23 13.90 1.19 -13.43
N GLU A 24 14.05 2.11 -12.49
CA GLU A 24 15.20 2.21 -11.58
C GLU A 24 15.14 1.19 -10.42
N GLY A 25 14.06 0.39 -10.33
CA GLY A 25 13.93 -0.73 -9.38
C GLY A 25 13.25 -0.39 -8.05
N TYR A 26 12.66 0.80 -7.90
CA TYR A 26 11.95 1.19 -6.69
C TYR A 26 10.61 0.45 -6.54
N SER A 27 10.26 0.11 -5.30
CA SER A 27 8.96 -0.49 -4.98
C SER A 27 7.85 0.55 -4.99
N TYR A 28 6.61 0.12 -5.26
CA TYR A 28 5.45 1.02 -5.28
C TYR A 28 5.26 1.77 -3.95
N ASP A 29 5.49 1.12 -2.81
CA ASP A 29 5.43 1.75 -1.48
C ASP A 29 6.44 2.91 -1.31
N GLU A 30 7.63 2.79 -1.90
CA GLU A 30 8.68 3.82 -1.82
C GLU A 30 8.39 5.00 -2.74
N ILE A 31 7.82 4.72 -3.92
CA ILE A 31 7.38 5.73 -4.88
C ILE A 31 6.22 6.53 -4.28
N GLU A 32 5.21 5.85 -3.73
CA GLU A 32 4.04 6.49 -3.10
C GLU A 32 4.46 7.38 -1.93
N LYS A 33 5.29 6.86 -1.01
CA LYS A 33 5.81 7.67 0.12
C LYS A 33 6.60 8.88 -0.37
N GLY A 34 7.39 8.73 -1.42
CA GLY A 34 8.17 9.82 -2.01
C GLY A 34 7.28 10.88 -2.65
N MET A 35 6.24 10.48 -3.37
CA MET A 35 5.26 11.38 -3.98
C MET A 35 4.43 12.11 -2.94
N LEU A 36 3.95 11.41 -1.92
CA LEU A 36 3.18 12.00 -0.82
C LEU A 36 3.99 13.06 -0.08
N ASN A 37 5.28 12.82 0.14
CA ASN A 37 6.18 13.79 0.74
C ASN A 37 6.47 14.98 -0.18
N ALA A 38 6.61 14.76 -1.49
CA ALA A 38 6.81 15.83 -2.46
C ALA A 38 5.60 16.78 -2.58
N VAL A 39 4.39 16.22 -2.54
CA VAL A 39 3.13 17.01 -2.53
C VAL A 39 2.99 17.79 -1.23
N LYS A 40 3.32 17.18 -0.09
CA LYS A 40 3.25 17.82 1.22
C LYS A 40 4.20 19.03 1.31
N ASP A 41 5.42 18.91 0.80
CA ASP A 41 6.39 20.02 0.74
C ASP A 41 6.01 21.09 -0.31
N GLY A 42 5.36 20.71 -1.40
CA GLY A 42 4.90 21.64 -2.44
C GLY A 42 3.73 22.54 -2.01
N VAL A 43 2.89 22.04 -1.09
CA VAL A 43 1.76 22.81 -0.52
C VAL A 43 2.26 23.86 0.50
N ASP A 44 3.40 23.63 1.16
CA ASP A 44 3.97 24.58 2.13
C ASP A 44 4.72 25.76 1.46
N GLN A 45 5.05 25.69 0.17
CA GLN A 45 5.77 26.78 -0.55
C GLN A 45 4.88 27.85 -1.21
N THR A 46 3.55 27.76 -1.12
CA THR A 46 2.64 28.80 -1.66
C THR A 46 2.15 29.81 -0.61
N SER A 47 2.91 30.05 0.46
CA SER A 47 2.54 31.07 1.44
C SER A 47 3.67 32.05 1.76
N LEU A 48 3.67 33.18 1.06
CA LEU A 48 4.21 34.46 1.55
C LEU A 48 3.39 35.63 0.96
N PRO A 49 3.29 36.81 1.62
CA PRO A 49 3.53 37.11 3.04
C PRO A 49 2.40 37.95 3.67
N MET A 50 2.13 37.78 4.98
CA MET A 50 1.67 38.93 5.76
C MET A 50 2.16 38.86 7.21
N MET A 51 2.79 39.97 7.61
CA MET A 51 3.34 40.27 8.92
C MET A 51 2.36 40.00 10.06
N GLN A 52 2.83 39.36 11.14
CA GLN A 52 2.77 39.98 12.46
C GLN A 52 3.79 39.34 13.43
N GLN A 53 4.33 40.21 14.27
CA GLN A 53 5.47 40.00 15.15
C GLN A 53 5.12 39.27 16.45
N GLN A 54 6.19 38.83 17.13
CA GLN A 54 6.39 38.74 18.60
C GLN A 54 6.26 37.34 19.29
N PRO A 55 6.89 37.11 20.47
CA PRO A 55 8.29 36.65 20.55
C PRO A 55 8.53 35.36 21.37
N GLN A 56 9.67 34.72 21.08
CA GLN A 56 10.52 33.79 21.86
C GLN A 56 9.95 32.94 23.02
N ILE A 57 10.14 31.61 22.93
CA ILE A 57 10.65 30.78 24.04
C ILE A 57 11.66 29.74 23.51
N ARG A 58 12.88 29.78 24.08
CA ARG A 58 13.98 28.81 23.90
C ARG A 58 13.66 27.46 24.54
N ARG A 59 14.14 26.35 23.95
CA ARG A 59 14.83 25.26 24.68
C ARG A 59 15.60 24.29 23.75
N PRO A 60 16.61 23.57 24.28
CA PRO A 60 17.78 23.11 23.54
C PRO A 60 17.81 21.60 23.20
N GLN A 61 18.51 21.26 22.09
CA GLN A 61 19.41 20.12 21.81
C GLN A 61 18.90 18.65 22.03
N PRO A 62 19.47 17.60 21.38
CA PRO A 62 20.84 17.49 20.86
C PRO A 62 21.05 16.91 19.46
N VAL A 63 22.28 17.12 19.02
CA VAL A 63 23.00 16.64 17.85
C VAL A 63 23.25 15.13 17.96
N THR A 64 22.94 14.38 16.90
CA THR A 64 23.42 13.01 16.72
C THR A 64 24.18 12.93 15.40
N ASN A 65 25.49 12.72 15.52
CA ASN A 65 26.45 12.43 14.46
C ASN A 65 26.06 11.14 13.71
N LEU A 66 26.16 11.16 12.38
CA LEU A 66 26.46 9.96 11.58
C LEU A 66 27.36 10.32 10.39
N PRO A 67 28.15 9.34 9.90
CA PRO A 67 29.52 9.55 9.42
C PRO A 67 29.61 9.89 7.93
N THR A 68 30.60 10.72 7.62
CA THR A 68 31.17 10.97 6.30
C THR A 68 31.94 9.73 5.83
N TRP A 69 31.62 9.22 4.65
CA TRP A 69 32.52 8.39 3.85
C TRP A 69 32.72 9.09 2.52
N ASP A 70 33.87 9.76 2.43
CA ASP A 70 34.57 10.08 1.20
C ASP A 70 35.04 8.78 0.51
N GLU A 71 35.42 8.94 -0.77
CA GLU A 71 36.13 8.01 -1.65
C GLU A 71 35.27 6.97 -2.41
N VAL A 72 35.38 6.77 -3.73
CA VAL A 72 36.37 7.20 -4.72
C VAL A 72 35.76 7.02 -6.13
N TYR A 73 36.24 7.84 -7.07
CA TYR A 73 36.00 7.81 -8.52
C TYR A 73 36.27 6.44 -9.15
N GLU A 74 35.54 6.08 -10.22
CA GLU A 74 36.16 5.86 -11.54
C GLU A 74 35.12 5.79 -12.68
N GLN A 75 35.45 6.53 -13.72
CA GLN A 75 34.75 6.67 -14.99
C GLN A 75 35.24 5.56 -15.94
N PRO A 76 34.41 5.08 -16.87
CA PRO A 76 34.93 4.94 -18.24
C PRO A 76 34.04 5.68 -19.25
N GLN A 77 34.71 6.49 -20.07
CA GLN A 77 34.17 6.96 -21.34
C GLN A 77 34.16 5.82 -22.37
N SER A 78 33.08 5.74 -23.13
CA SER A 78 33.04 5.16 -24.48
C SER A 78 31.86 5.85 -25.20
N GLN A 79 32.15 6.87 -26.00
CA GLN A 79 32.31 6.80 -27.46
C GLN A 79 31.03 6.35 -28.19
N GLU A 80 30.32 7.39 -28.66
CA GLU A 80 29.69 7.54 -29.97
C GLU A 80 29.49 6.27 -30.81
N GLU A 81 28.22 5.95 -31.06
CA GLU A 81 27.78 5.53 -32.40
C GLU A 81 26.41 6.16 -32.68
N GLN A 82 26.43 7.06 -33.66
CA GLN A 82 25.25 7.69 -34.25
C GLN A 82 24.51 6.66 -35.10
N GLU A 83 23.39 6.14 -34.62
CA GLU A 83 22.36 5.59 -35.49
C GLU A 83 21.20 6.58 -35.57
N GLN A 84 21.16 7.30 -36.68
CA GLN A 84 20.01 8.09 -37.11
C GLN A 84 18.84 7.14 -37.40
N PHE A 85 18.09 6.78 -36.37
CA PHE A 85 16.74 6.29 -36.55
C PHE A 85 15.83 7.49 -36.80
N ALA A 86 15.38 7.63 -38.05
CA ALA A 86 14.23 8.44 -38.39
C ALA A 86 13.00 7.84 -37.68
N PHE A 87 12.75 8.32 -36.46
CA PHE A 87 11.47 8.10 -35.79
C PHE A 87 10.45 8.99 -36.50
N THR A 88 9.58 8.36 -37.28
CA THR A 88 8.29 8.96 -37.63
C THR A 88 7.60 9.30 -36.31
N GLU A 89 7.52 10.59 -35.97
CA GLU A 89 6.61 11.12 -34.95
C GLU A 89 5.17 10.86 -35.40
N GLU A 90 4.71 9.61 -35.25
CA GLU A 90 3.31 9.40 -34.92
C GLU A 90 3.20 9.77 -33.44
N GLU A 91 2.78 11.01 -33.17
CA GLU A 91 2.30 11.38 -31.84
C GLU A 91 1.26 10.34 -31.41
N PRO A 92 1.53 9.55 -30.35
CA PRO A 92 0.44 8.84 -29.70
C PRO A 92 -0.29 9.91 -28.91
N THR A 93 -1.20 10.64 -29.55
CA THR A 93 -2.34 11.29 -28.88
C THR A 93 -3.24 10.17 -28.37
N SER A 94 -2.71 9.35 -27.46
CA SER A 94 -3.53 8.60 -26.54
C SER A 94 -3.97 9.64 -25.52
N ASP A 95 -5.00 10.40 -25.89
CA ASP A 95 -5.93 11.03 -24.94
C ASP A 95 -6.53 9.88 -24.11
N ILE A 96 -5.72 9.28 -23.24
CA ILE A 96 -6.18 8.35 -22.22
C ILE A 96 -6.92 9.25 -21.27
N SER A 97 -8.23 9.27 -21.50
CA SER A 97 -9.20 9.96 -20.68
C SER A 97 -8.85 9.72 -19.20
N PRO A 98 -8.71 10.76 -18.37
CA PRO A 98 -8.39 10.60 -16.94
C PRO A 98 -9.35 9.63 -16.22
N GLU A 99 -10.55 9.42 -16.75
CA GLU A 99 -11.50 8.40 -16.33
C GLU A 99 -10.94 6.96 -16.41
N LEU A 100 -10.24 6.61 -17.50
CA LEU A 100 -9.61 5.29 -17.68
C LEU A 100 -8.43 5.06 -16.72
N ALA A 101 -7.67 6.12 -16.42
CA ALA A 101 -6.54 6.03 -15.49
C ALA A 101 -7.00 5.86 -14.03
N ILE A 102 -8.09 6.54 -13.64
CA ILE A 102 -8.70 6.39 -12.31
C ILE A 102 -9.36 5.00 -12.20
N GLU A 103 -10.04 4.54 -13.24
CA GLU A 103 -10.64 3.20 -13.26
C GLU A 103 -9.58 2.09 -13.11
N GLU A 104 -8.48 2.15 -13.87
CA GLU A 104 -7.37 1.20 -13.76
C GLU A 104 -6.73 1.22 -12.36
N LEU A 105 -6.55 2.41 -11.77
CA LEU A 105 -6.01 2.55 -10.41
C LEU A 105 -6.96 1.94 -9.37
N VAL A 106 -8.27 2.20 -9.50
CA VAL A 106 -9.29 1.66 -8.59
C VAL A 106 -9.37 0.14 -8.72
N GLU A 107 -9.38 -0.39 -9.95
CA GLU A 107 -9.40 -1.83 -10.21
C GLU A 107 -8.16 -2.51 -9.62
N GLY A 108 -6.97 -1.91 -9.82
CA GLY A 108 -5.73 -2.39 -9.23
C GLY A 108 -5.77 -2.46 -7.71
N VAL A 109 -6.24 -1.39 -7.05
CA VAL A 109 -6.38 -1.35 -5.58
C VAL A 109 -7.41 -2.37 -5.09
N VAL A 110 -8.57 -2.48 -5.76
CA VAL A 110 -9.62 -3.43 -5.37
C VAL A 110 -9.12 -4.87 -5.51
N ASN A 111 -8.47 -5.21 -6.61
CA ASN A 111 -7.90 -6.55 -6.81
C ASN A 111 -6.85 -6.89 -5.75
N GLU A 112 -5.92 -5.98 -5.46
CA GLU A 112 -4.89 -6.22 -4.45
C GLU A 112 -5.50 -6.42 -3.05
N LYS A 113 -6.51 -5.61 -2.69
CA LYS A 113 -7.21 -5.77 -1.40
C LYS A 113 -8.03 -7.06 -1.37
N TRP A 114 -8.63 -7.46 -2.49
CA TRP A 114 -9.40 -8.70 -2.60
C TRP A 114 -8.51 -9.93 -2.46
N GLU A 115 -7.36 -9.95 -3.14
CA GLU A 115 -6.38 -11.03 -3.04
C GLU A 115 -5.85 -11.18 -1.60
N LYS A 116 -5.57 -10.07 -0.92
CA LYS A 116 -5.19 -10.06 0.50
C LYS A 116 -6.28 -10.60 1.41
N LEU A 117 -7.55 -10.29 1.11
CA LEU A 117 -8.70 -10.78 1.85
C LEU A 117 -8.88 -12.29 1.65
N GLU A 118 -8.86 -12.75 0.39
CA GLU A 118 -8.99 -14.15 0.01
C GLU A 118 -7.89 -15.00 0.65
N THR A 119 -6.64 -14.53 0.62
CA THR A 119 -5.53 -15.19 1.30
C THR A 119 -5.76 -15.32 2.81
N ARG A 120 -6.32 -14.30 3.46
CA ARG A 120 -6.65 -14.35 4.91
C ARG A 120 -7.81 -15.30 5.20
N LEU A 121 -8.80 -15.35 4.32
CA LEU A 121 -9.96 -16.25 4.43
C LEU A 121 -9.51 -17.71 4.29
N ASP A 122 -8.74 -18.03 3.26
CA ASP A 122 -8.20 -19.38 3.00
C ASP A 122 -7.32 -19.86 4.17
N ASN A 123 -6.48 -18.98 4.74
CA ASN A 123 -5.73 -19.30 5.95
C ASN A 123 -6.63 -19.58 7.17
N THR A 124 -7.75 -18.88 7.29
CA THR A 124 -8.73 -19.10 8.37
C THR A 124 -9.46 -20.43 8.18
N GLU A 125 -9.86 -20.75 6.95
CA GLU A 125 -10.48 -22.03 6.59
C GLU A 125 -9.55 -23.21 6.88
N LYS A 126 -8.27 -23.12 6.49
CA LYS A 126 -7.26 -24.14 6.81
C LYS A 126 -7.09 -24.33 8.32
N ASN A 127 -7.12 -23.25 9.10
CA ASN A 127 -7.06 -23.33 10.56
C ASN A 127 -8.31 -24.01 11.14
N LEU A 128 -9.49 -23.69 10.63
CA LEU A 128 -10.75 -24.32 11.03
C LEU A 128 -10.74 -25.83 10.71
N HIS A 129 -10.29 -26.20 9.51
CA HIS A 129 -10.18 -27.60 9.10
C HIS A 129 -9.21 -28.37 10.00
N ARG A 130 -8.06 -27.77 10.33
CA ARG A 130 -7.10 -28.35 11.28
C ARG A 130 -7.72 -28.57 12.66
N LEU A 131 -8.54 -27.64 13.12
CA LEU A 131 -9.26 -27.72 14.39
C LEU A 131 -10.33 -28.83 14.36
N MET A 132 -11.07 -28.97 13.26
CA MET A 132 -11.99 -30.09 13.05
C MET A 132 -11.28 -31.45 13.08
N VAL A 133 -10.12 -31.58 12.42
CA VAL A 133 -9.33 -32.82 12.45
C VAL A 133 -8.83 -33.14 13.86
N MET A 134 -8.38 -32.14 14.63
CA MET A 134 -8.00 -32.33 16.04
C MET A 134 -9.19 -32.79 16.88
N THR A 135 -10.34 -32.15 16.71
CA THR A 135 -11.58 -32.50 17.43
C THR A 135 -12.03 -33.93 17.10
N LYS A 136 -11.96 -34.33 15.83
CA LYS A 136 -12.27 -35.71 15.40
C LYS A 136 -11.30 -36.72 16.00
N LYS A 137 -10.00 -36.43 16.05
CA LYS A 137 -8.99 -37.31 16.68
C LYS A 137 -9.21 -37.50 18.18
N ILE A 138 -9.71 -36.47 18.87
CA ILE A 138 -10.08 -36.57 20.29
C ILE A 138 -11.37 -37.40 20.43
N SER A 139 -12.36 -37.15 19.58
CA SER A 139 -13.63 -37.90 19.59
C SER A 139 -13.47 -39.39 19.23
N GLU A 140 -12.49 -39.76 18.39
CA GLU A 140 -12.18 -41.15 18.05
C GLU A 140 -11.36 -41.87 19.14
N LYS A 141 -10.83 -41.13 20.13
CA LYS A 141 -9.96 -41.66 21.19
C LYS A 141 -10.66 -42.06 22.49
N GLU A 142 -11.99 -41.97 22.60
CA GLU A 142 -12.74 -42.53 23.75
C GLU A 142 -13.60 -43.75 23.37
N PRO A 143 -13.75 -44.78 24.24
CA PRO A 143 -12.69 -45.49 24.95
C PRO A 143 -12.82 -47.02 24.76
N THR A 144 -11.81 -47.69 24.23
CA THR A 144 -11.55 -49.10 24.58
C THR A 144 -10.73 -49.13 25.86
N GLY A 145 -11.43 -48.97 27.00
CA GLY A 145 -10.99 -49.17 28.38
C GLY A 145 -9.50 -49.30 28.67
N SER A 146 -8.81 -48.17 28.88
CA SER A 146 -7.80 -48.07 29.94
C SER A 146 -7.49 -46.61 30.24
N VAL A 147 -7.71 -46.26 31.50
CA VAL A 147 -7.57 -44.93 32.11
C VAL A 147 -6.12 -44.49 32.05
N THR A 148 -5.82 -43.51 31.20
CA THR A 148 -4.71 -42.56 31.38
C THR A 148 -5.28 -41.14 31.26
N GLU A 149 -6.03 -40.73 32.28
CA GLU A 149 -6.74 -39.44 32.39
C GLU A 149 -5.88 -38.19 32.19
N THR A 150 -4.55 -38.29 32.33
CA THR A 150 -3.65 -37.14 32.26
C THR A 150 -3.38 -36.66 30.83
N GLY A 151 -3.35 -37.55 29.84
CA GLY A 151 -2.97 -37.18 28.46
C GLY A 151 -4.05 -36.44 27.67
N HIS A 152 -5.33 -36.71 27.94
CA HIS A 152 -6.45 -36.08 27.20
C HIS A 152 -6.75 -34.66 27.69
N SER A 153 -6.39 -34.33 28.93
CA SER A 153 -6.57 -33.00 29.49
C SER A 153 -5.72 -31.95 28.77
N GLU A 154 -4.47 -32.27 28.44
CA GLU A 154 -3.54 -31.37 27.73
C GLU A 154 -4.01 -31.07 26.30
N ASP A 155 -4.48 -32.09 25.56
CA ASP A 155 -5.01 -31.92 24.21
C ASP A 155 -6.28 -31.04 24.20
N ILE A 156 -7.16 -31.22 25.18
CA ILE A 156 -8.38 -30.40 25.33
C ILE A 156 -8.04 -28.96 25.69
N GLN A 157 -7.12 -28.72 26.64
CA GLN A 157 -6.66 -27.37 26.99
C GLN A 157 -6.00 -26.67 25.79
N SER A 158 -5.20 -27.38 25.01
CA SER A 158 -4.60 -26.89 23.76
C SER A 158 -5.66 -26.50 22.72
N LEU A 159 -6.77 -27.23 22.67
CA LEU A 159 -7.87 -26.95 21.76
C LEU A 159 -8.66 -25.72 22.22
N TYR A 160 -8.93 -25.57 23.51
CA TYR A 160 -9.54 -24.35 24.08
C TYR A 160 -8.71 -23.11 23.78
N ALA A 161 -7.39 -23.17 24.00
CA ALA A 161 -6.50 -22.04 23.71
C ALA A 161 -6.52 -21.64 22.22
N LYS A 162 -6.61 -22.61 21.31
CA LYS A 162 -6.71 -22.35 19.85
C LYS A 162 -8.08 -21.80 19.45
N VAL A 163 -9.16 -22.27 20.08
CA VAL A 163 -10.51 -21.74 19.83
C VAL A 163 -10.59 -20.29 20.30
N GLU A 164 -10.04 -19.98 21.48
CA GLU A 164 -9.97 -18.62 22.01
C GLU A 164 -9.14 -17.68 21.11
N ASP A 165 -7.99 -18.14 20.60
CA ASP A 165 -7.22 -17.38 19.61
C ASP A 165 -8.01 -17.15 18.31
N LEU A 166 -8.72 -18.17 17.84
CA LEU A 166 -9.52 -18.08 16.62
C LEU A 166 -10.69 -17.11 16.81
N GLU A 167 -11.35 -17.13 17.97
CA GLU A 167 -12.42 -16.19 18.33
C GLU A 167 -11.89 -14.75 18.34
N ALA A 168 -10.73 -14.50 18.96
CA ALA A 168 -10.11 -13.18 18.97
C ALA A 168 -9.77 -12.68 17.55
N ARG A 169 -9.23 -13.56 16.70
CA ARG A 169 -8.89 -13.23 15.30
C ARG A 169 -10.12 -12.97 14.45
N VAL A 170 -11.16 -13.79 14.58
CA VAL A 170 -12.45 -13.60 13.88
C VAL A 170 -13.11 -12.30 14.34
N GLY A 171 -13.12 -12.01 15.65
CA GLY A 171 -13.64 -10.77 16.19
C GLY A 171 -12.87 -9.53 15.69
N GLY A 172 -11.54 -9.63 15.58
CA GLY A 172 -10.71 -8.59 14.96
C GLY A 172 -11.05 -8.37 13.48
N LEU A 173 -11.28 -9.46 12.73
CA LEU A 173 -11.64 -9.41 11.31
C LEU A 173 -13.05 -8.84 11.11
N GLU A 174 -14.01 -9.21 11.97
CA GLU A 174 -15.36 -8.65 11.96
C GLU A 174 -15.35 -7.14 12.26
N LYS A 175 -14.56 -6.72 13.25
CA LYS A 175 -14.41 -5.29 13.58
C LYS A 175 -13.78 -4.51 12.44
N ALA A 176 -12.75 -5.06 11.80
CA ALA A 176 -12.15 -4.45 10.62
C ALA A 176 -13.15 -4.35 9.46
N PHE A 177 -13.96 -5.39 9.23
CA PHE A 177 -14.99 -5.40 8.18
C PHE A 177 -16.07 -4.35 8.44
N LYS A 178 -16.53 -4.23 9.69
CA LYS A 178 -17.48 -3.19 10.13
C LYS A 178 -16.96 -1.77 9.92
N GLN A 179 -15.66 -1.54 10.04
CA GLN A 179 -15.04 -0.23 9.82
C GLN A 179 -14.74 0.03 8.33
N PHE A 180 -14.37 -1.03 7.60
CA PHE A 180 -13.96 -0.93 6.21
C PHE A 180 -15.15 -0.75 5.27
N LEU A 181 -16.26 -1.49 5.47
CA LEU A 181 -17.43 -1.44 4.59
C LEU A 181 -18.01 -0.03 4.42
N PRO A 182 -18.27 0.75 5.49
CA PRO A 182 -18.81 2.10 5.33
C PRO A 182 -17.85 3.02 4.56
N THR A 183 -16.55 2.83 4.75
CA THR A 183 -15.51 3.61 4.06
C THR A 183 -15.47 3.25 2.58
N LEU A 184 -15.53 1.95 2.25
CA LEU A 184 -15.59 1.47 0.87
C LEU A 184 -16.85 1.97 0.15
N THR A 185 -18.02 1.87 0.78
CA THR A 185 -19.28 2.38 0.22
C THR A 185 -19.21 3.86 -0.07
N ARG A 186 -18.74 4.68 0.91
CA ARG A 186 -18.57 6.13 0.71
C ARG A 186 -17.57 6.45 -0.41
N ASN A 187 -16.47 5.70 -0.50
CA ASN A 187 -15.46 5.92 -1.54
C ASN A 187 -16.03 5.58 -2.93
N ILE A 188 -16.77 4.48 -3.06
CA ILE A 188 -17.45 4.12 -4.32
C ILE A 188 -18.51 5.16 -4.69
N GLU A 189 -19.30 5.64 -3.73
CA GLU A 189 -20.28 6.70 -3.95
C GLU A 189 -19.61 8.01 -4.39
N SER A 190 -18.53 8.41 -3.73
CA SER A 190 -17.77 9.62 -4.05
C SER A 190 -17.12 9.53 -5.44
N LEU A 191 -16.54 8.38 -5.79
CA LEU A 191 -15.98 8.14 -7.12
C LEU A 191 -17.08 8.14 -8.19
N SER A 192 -18.22 7.50 -7.91
CA SER A 192 -19.38 7.50 -8.82
C SER A 192 -19.90 8.93 -9.06
N ALA A 193 -19.98 9.73 -8.00
CA ALA A 193 -20.38 11.14 -8.09
C ALA A 193 -19.39 11.97 -8.92
N MET A 194 -18.08 11.80 -8.69
CA MET A 194 -17.03 12.48 -9.45
C MET A 194 -17.06 12.10 -10.93
N ILE A 195 -17.21 10.81 -11.25
CA ILE A 195 -17.36 10.32 -12.63
C ILE A 195 -18.61 10.93 -13.29
N HIS A 196 -19.73 11.01 -12.57
CA HIS A 196 -20.96 11.64 -13.08
C HIS A 196 -20.79 13.14 -13.32
N GLU A 197 -20.07 13.84 -12.45
CA GLU A 197 -19.77 15.26 -12.60
C GLU A 197 -18.87 15.52 -13.81
N MET A 198 -17.79 14.74 -13.97
CA MET A 198 -16.91 14.80 -15.15
C MET A 198 -17.67 14.52 -16.45
N LYS A 199 -18.57 13.53 -16.47
CA LYS A 199 -19.43 13.23 -17.63
C LYS A 199 -20.37 14.39 -17.97
N ARG A 200 -20.89 15.09 -16.96
CA ARG A 200 -21.81 16.22 -17.14
C ARG A 200 -21.09 17.45 -17.68
N GLU A 201 -19.89 17.77 -17.18
CA GLU A 201 -19.08 18.89 -17.67
C GLU A 201 -18.68 18.69 -19.14
N ARG A 202 -18.24 17.47 -19.51
CA ARG A 202 -17.93 17.15 -20.91
C ARG A 202 -19.11 17.15 -21.86
N ALA A 203 -20.34 16.91 -21.38
CA ALA A 203 -21.55 16.99 -22.22
C ALA A 203 -22.06 18.43 -22.41
N SER A 204 -21.52 19.40 -21.66
CA SER A 204 -21.90 20.81 -21.70
C SER A 204 -20.97 21.71 -22.53
N VAL A 205 -19.89 21.12 -23.05
CA VAL A 205 -18.93 21.72 -24.00
C VAL A 205 -19.22 21.16 -25.39
#